data_AF-F6IBS5-F1
#
_entry.id   AF-F6IBS5-F1
#
_cell.length_a   1.000
_cell.length_b   1.000
_cell.length_c   1.000
_cell.angle_alpha   90.00
_cell.angle_beta   90.00
_cell.angle_gamma   90.00
#
_symmetry.space_group_name_H-M   'P 1'
#
loop_
_entity.id
_entity.type
_entity.pdbx_description
1 polymer ?
#
loop_
_entity_poly.entity_id
_entity_poly.type
_entity_poly.pdbx_seq_one_letter_code
_entity_poly.pdbx_strand_id
1 'polypeptide(L)'
;TILMANGKIEDIANVTANSYVMCEDGSAARVISVTQGCQKIYNIQQKTKHRAFEGEPGRLDPRRRTIYQRLALQCTAGHKLSVRVPTKPLLEKSGRSATKYKVRWRNLQQCQTLDGRIITIPKNHHKTFPMTVEGEFAAKRFIEEMERLKGEYFNFDIEVRDLDYLDAQLRISSCIRFSPVITGNGVLSKFLTGRNDLVTPAVKSMAWMLGLWLGDGTTKEPEISVDSLDPKLMESLRKQAKIWGLYLTVCDDHVPLRAKHVRLHYGDGPDENRKTRNLRKNNPFWNAVTKLKFKRELDGEKQIPEFMYSEHVEVREAFLAGLIDSDGYVVKKGEGPESYKIAIQTVYSSIMDGVIHISRSLGMSATVTTRSAREEIIEGRKVQCQFTYDCNVAGGTTLQNVLSYCRSGHKTREIPPIVKREPVYFGFTDDFQGESTVYGLHIEGHKNFLLGNKIEVKSCGGYCEGEQPKLSQRKNLKHCIACPRKGIKYFYKDWSGKNRVCARCYGRYKFSGHHCINCKYVPEAREVKKAKDKGEKLGITPEGLPFKGPECLRCGGILQFDAVRGPNKS
;
A
#
# COMPACT_ATOMS: atom_id res chain seq x y z
N THR A 1 5.94 11.61 -10.94
CA THR A 1 5.12 12.77 -10.56
C THR A 1 5.47 13.26 -9.17
N ILE A 2 5.37 14.57 -8.95
CA ILE A 2 5.68 15.30 -7.72
C ILE A 2 4.40 15.87 -7.12
N LEU A 3 4.31 15.96 -5.79
CA LEU A 3 3.23 16.69 -5.12
C LEU A 3 3.65 18.16 -4.97
N MET A 4 2.91 19.05 -5.63
CA MET A 4 3.15 20.49 -5.60
C MET A 4 2.58 21.10 -4.31
N ALA A 5 3.08 22.27 -3.90
CA ALA A 5 2.66 22.94 -2.68
C ALA A 5 1.17 23.32 -2.67
N ASN A 6 0.56 23.50 -3.84
CA ASN A 6 -0.89 23.74 -4.00
C ASN A 6 -1.74 22.46 -3.97
N GLY A 7 -1.11 21.29 -3.74
CA GLY A 7 -1.76 19.99 -3.69
C GLY A 7 -1.95 19.28 -5.03
N LYS A 8 -1.61 19.91 -6.16
CA LYS A 8 -1.64 19.25 -7.48
C LYS A 8 -0.54 18.21 -7.61
N ILE A 9 -0.80 17.16 -8.38
CA ILE A 9 0.21 16.18 -8.77
C ILE A 9 0.66 16.51 -10.19
N GLU A 10 1.96 16.79 -10.36
CA GLU A 10 2.52 17.16 -11.66
C GLU A 10 3.59 16.16 -12.11
N ASP A 11 3.79 16.03 -13.42
CA ASP A 11 4.95 15.29 -13.94
C ASP A 11 6.23 16.04 -13.56
N ILE A 12 7.27 15.31 -13.18
CA ILE A 12 8.56 15.90 -12.82
C ILE A 12 9.17 16.66 -14.01
N ALA A 13 8.90 16.22 -15.24
CA ALA A 13 9.35 16.89 -16.45
C ALA A 13 8.74 18.29 -16.65
N ASN A 14 7.60 18.57 -16.03
CA ASN A 14 6.89 19.85 -16.14
C ASN A 14 7.24 20.82 -14.99
N VAL A 15 7.97 20.36 -13.98
CA VAL A 15 8.39 21.21 -12.86
C VAL A 15 9.53 22.10 -13.32
N THR A 16 9.39 23.41 -13.13
CA THR A 16 10.41 24.41 -13.49
C THR A 16 11.01 25.05 -12.25
N ALA A 17 12.14 25.74 -12.42
CA ALA A 17 12.65 26.65 -11.39
C ALA A 17 11.58 27.66 -10.95
N ASN A 18 11.61 28.03 -9.66
CA ASN A 18 10.62 28.84 -8.95
C ASN A 18 9.22 28.20 -8.78
N SER A 19 9.03 26.95 -9.19
CA SER A 19 7.88 26.15 -8.74
C SER A 19 7.98 25.86 -7.24
N TYR A 20 6.84 25.57 -6.60
CA TYR A 20 6.80 25.22 -5.18
C TYR A 20 6.32 23.78 -4.98
N VAL A 21 7.13 22.96 -4.32
CA VAL A 21 6.84 21.55 -3.99
C VAL A 21 6.41 21.39 -2.54
N MET A 22 5.66 20.33 -2.27
CA MET A 22 5.20 19.99 -0.92
C MET A 22 6.29 19.25 -0.14
N CYS A 23 6.72 19.80 0.99
CA CYS A 23 7.64 19.16 1.92
C CYS A 23 6.94 18.12 2.80
N GLU A 24 7.73 17.22 3.40
CA GLU A 24 7.23 16.19 4.32
C GLU A 24 6.50 16.72 5.56
N ASP A 25 6.78 17.96 5.96
CA ASP A 25 6.18 18.65 7.10
C ASP A 25 4.93 19.48 6.70
N GLY A 26 4.55 19.45 5.42
CA GLY A 26 3.43 20.23 4.88
C GLY A 26 3.78 21.66 4.46
N SER A 27 5.02 22.11 4.68
CA SER A 27 5.49 23.41 4.19
C SER A 27 5.78 23.39 2.69
N ALA A 28 5.82 24.56 2.06
CA ALA A 28 6.23 24.71 0.67
C ALA A 28 7.75 24.94 0.58
N ALA A 29 8.42 24.32 -0.40
CA ALA A 29 9.81 24.67 -0.76
C ALA A 29 9.89 25.07 -2.22
N ARG A 30 10.68 26.12 -2.49
CA ARG A 30 10.92 26.62 -3.83
C ARG A 30 11.95 25.75 -4.54
N VAL A 31 11.69 25.42 -5.80
CA VAL A 31 12.65 24.75 -6.69
C VAL A 31 13.66 25.80 -7.16
N ILE A 32 14.92 25.61 -6.82
CA ILE A 32 16.03 26.51 -7.21
C ILE A 32 16.45 26.21 -8.65
N SER A 33 16.65 24.92 -8.96
CA SER A 33 17.07 24.48 -10.29
C SER A 33 16.56 23.07 -10.60
N VAL A 34 16.49 22.79 -11.90
CA VAL A 34 16.08 21.49 -12.44
C VAL A 34 17.20 21.02 -13.36
N THR A 35 17.70 19.83 -13.13
CA THR A 35 18.71 19.20 -13.99
C THR A 35 18.05 18.09 -14.82
N GLN A 36 18.57 17.87 -16.02
CA GLN A 36 18.11 16.83 -16.93
C GLN A 36 19.32 16.08 -17.50
N GLY A 37 19.19 14.77 -17.66
CA GLY A 37 20.21 13.96 -18.32
C GLY A 37 19.72 12.55 -18.63
N CYS A 38 20.53 11.76 -19.35
CA CYS A 38 20.27 10.34 -19.57
C CYS A 38 21.12 9.52 -18.59
N GLN A 39 20.49 8.70 -17.76
CA GLN A 39 21.16 7.91 -16.72
C GLN A 39 20.47 6.56 -16.53
N LYS A 40 21.17 5.64 -15.84
CA LYS A 40 20.62 4.35 -15.43
C LYS A 40 19.57 4.52 -14.35
N ILE A 41 18.40 3.94 -14.60
CA ILE A 41 17.26 3.98 -13.70
C ILE A 41 17.17 2.71 -12.85
N TYR A 42 16.95 2.94 -11.57
CA TYR A 42 16.64 1.93 -10.58
C TYR A 42 15.23 2.17 -10.04
N ASN A 43 14.45 1.10 -10.01
CA ASN A 43 13.10 1.10 -9.46
C ASN A 43 13.14 0.61 -8.02
N ILE A 44 12.86 1.52 -7.09
CA ILE A 44 12.73 1.22 -5.67
C ILE A 44 11.27 0.89 -5.41
N GLN A 45 10.97 -0.38 -5.18
CA GLN A 45 9.59 -0.87 -5.07
C GLN A 45 9.29 -1.44 -3.70
N GLN A 46 8.10 -1.15 -3.17
CA GLN A 46 7.60 -1.72 -1.93
C GLN A 46 7.57 -3.25 -1.98
N LYS A 47 8.07 -3.92 -0.94
CA LYS A 47 7.90 -5.36 -0.72
C LYS A 47 6.45 -5.64 -0.32
N THR A 48 5.77 -6.52 -1.07
CA THR A 48 4.39 -6.90 -0.77
C THR A 48 4.28 -8.38 -0.45
N LYS A 49 3.22 -8.76 0.28
CA LYS A 49 2.84 -10.16 0.51
C LYS A 49 1.91 -10.69 -0.59
N HIS A 50 1.68 -9.92 -1.66
CA HIS A 50 0.78 -10.27 -2.75
C HIS A 50 1.18 -11.60 -3.41
N ARG A 51 0.15 -12.30 -3.89
CA ARG A 51 0.27 -13.60 -4.55
C ARG A 51 -0.12 -13.50 -6.03
N ALA A 52 0.05 -12.32 -6.61
CA ALA A 52 -0.42 -12.01 -7.96
C ALA A 52 0.11 -12.99 -9.02
N PHE A 53 1.34 -13.48 -8.83
CA PHE A 53 2.00 -14.46 -9.71
C PHE A 53 1.99 -15.90 -9.16
N GLU A 54 1.14 -16.20 -8.17
CA GLU A 54 1.13 -17.50 -7.48
C GLU A 54 -0.28 -18.09 -7.41
N GLY A 55 -0.40 -19.40 -7.71
CA GLY A 55 -1.63 -20.18 -7.57
C GLY A 55 -2.61 -20.04 -8.74
N GLU A 56 -3.63 -20.91 -8.76
CA GLU A 56 -4.62 -20.98 -9.84
C GLU A 56 -5.33 -19.65 -10.14
N PRO A 57 -5.74 -18.83 -9.16
CA PRO A 57 -6.56 -17.67 -9.48
C PRO A 57 -5.82 -16.57 -10.27
N GLY A 58 -4.52 -16.34 -10.01
CA GLY A 58 -3.70 -15.43 -10.82
C GLY A 58 -3.28 -16.03 -12.17
N ARG A 59 -3.41 -17.36 -12.32
CA ARG A 59 -3.20 -18.04 -13.60
C ARG A 59 -4.40 -17.88 -14.52
N LEU A 60 -5.60 -18.12 -13.99
CA LEU A 60 -6.87 -18.09 -14.71
C LEU A 60 -7.32 -16.67 -15.03
N ASP A 61 -7.04 -15.70 -14.15
CA ASP A 61 -7.41 -14.30 -14.35
C ASP A 61 -6.14 -13.42 -14.41
N PRO A 62 -5.69 -13.02 -15.61
CA PRO A 62 -4.54 -12.13 -15.78
C PRO A 62 -4.65 -10.81 -15.04
N ARG A 63 -5.87 -10.28 -14.82
CA ARG A 63 -6.09 -9.00 -14.09
C ARG A 63 -5.63 -9.09 -12.64
N ARG A 64 -5.52 -10.30 -12.08
CA ARG A 64 -5.01 -10.55 -10.72
C ARG A 64 -3.49 -10.59 -10.62
N ARG A 65 -2.76 -10.58 -11.75
CA ARG A 65 -1.29 -10.48 -11.79
C ARG A 65 -0.79 -9.06 -11.50
N THR A 66 -1.64 -8.06 -11.68
CA THR A 66 -1.32 -6.67 -11.35
C THR A 66 -1.40 -6.43 -9.85
N ILE A 67 -0.34 -5.86 -9.29
CA ILE A 67 -0.33 -5.37 -7.90
C ILE A 67 -0.68 -3.88 -7.95
N TYR A 68 -1.96 -3.58 -7.77
CA TYR A 68 -2.48 -2.22 -7.82
C TYR A 68 -1.90 -1.35 -6.69
N GLN A 69 -1.66 -0.08 -7.01
CA GLN A 69 -1.24 0.94 -6.05
C GLN A 69 0.02 0.58 -5.24
N ARG A 70 0.92 -0.25 -5.79
CA ARG A 70 2.20 -0.57 -5.16
C ARG A 70 3.08 0.69 -5.09
N LEU A 71 3.56 1.03 -3.90
CA LEU A 71 4.48 2.16 -3.74
C LEU A 71 5.79 1.88 -4.48
N ALA A 72 6.21 2.84 -5.31
CA ALA A 72 7.45 2.76 -6.06
C ALA A 72 7.99 4.17 -6.37
N LEU A 73 9.30 4.29 -6.50
CA LEU A 73 9.94 5.47 -7.09
C LEU A 73 11.03 5.01 -8.06
N GLN A 74 11.22 5.76 -9.14
CA GLN A 74 12.29 5.56 -10.10
C GLN A 74 13.32 6.65 -9.89
N CYS A 75 14.59 6.27 -9.75
CA CYS A 75 15.68 7.18 -9.46
C CYS A 75 17.01 6.67 -10.03
N THR A 76 18.02 7.53 -10.02
CA THR A 76 19.37 7.22 -10.50
C THR A 76 20.18 6.48 -9.43
N ALA A 77 21.31 5.89 -9.83
CA ALA A 77 22.21 5.22 -8.90
C ALA A 77 22.75 6.14 -7.78
N GLY A 78 22.94 7.43 -8.09
CA GLY A 78 23.44 8.43 -7.14
C GLY A 78 22.37 9.00 -6.20
N HIS A 79 21.08 8.78 -6.48
CA HIS A 79 20.02 9.35 -5.65
C HIS A 79 20.09 8.82 -4.20
N LYS A 80 19.99 9.73 -3.22
CA LYS A 80 20.03 9.39 -1.80
C LYS A 80 18.64 9.00 -1.29
N LEU A 81 18.56 7.84 -0.64
CA LEU A 81 17.38 7.36 0.04
C LEU A 81 17.51 7.63 1.54
N SER A 82 16.46 8.17 2.17
CA SER A 82 16.34 8.21 3.63
C SER A 82 15.82 6.86 4.14
N VAL A 83 16.70 6.12 4.79
CA VAL A 83 16.46 4.73 5.21
C VAL A 83 16.39 4.64 6.73
N ARG A 84 15.43 3.86 7.23
CA ARG A 84 15.29 3.49 8.63
C ARG A 84 15.58 2.01 8.81
N VAL A 85 16.27 1.65 9.89
CA VAL A 85 16.48 0.26 10.31
C VAL A 85 16.26 0.13 11.83
N PRO A 86 15.58 -0.93 12.31
CA PRO A 86 15.45 -1.15 13.75
C PRO A 86 16.81 -1.42 14.38
N THR A 87 17.00 -1.06 15.64
CA THR A 87 18.27 -1.26 16.39
C THR A 87 18.16 -2.33 17.46
N LYS A 88 16.93 -2.77 17.77
CA LYS A 88 16.63 -3.71 18.84
C LYS A 88 17.62 -4.88 18.86
N PRO A 89 18.44 -5.01 19.92
CA PRO A 89 19.34 -6.13 20.09
C PRO A 89 18.57 -7.45 20.15
N LEU A 90 19.16 -8.51 19.62
CA LEU A 90 18.53 -9.83 19.56
C LEU A 90 19.40 -10.84 20.29
N LEU A 91 18.82 -11.51 21.28
CA LEU A 91 19.40 -12.69 21.90
C LEU A 91 19.17 -13.90 20.98
N GLU A 92 20.26 -14.52 20.57
CA GLU A 92 20.27 -15.79 19.87
C GLU A 92 20.77 -16.90 20.77
N LYS A 93 19.89 -17.88 20.99
CA LYS A 93 20.32 -19.21 21.40
C LYS A 93 20.87 -19.88 20.14
N SER A 94 22.15 -20.22 20.13
CA SER A 94 22.66 -21.17 19.14
C SER A 94 21.97 -22.54 19.40
N GLY A 95 22.03 -23.49 18.47
CA GLY A 95 21.21 -24.73 18.50
C GLY A 95 21.38 -25.63 19.74
N ARG A 96 20.88 -26.87 19.68
CA ARG A 96 20.86 -27.82 20.83
C ARG A 96 22.23 -28.10 21.48
N SER A 97 23.35 -27.77 20.83
CA SER A 97 24.73 -27.90 21.34
C SER A 97 25.39 -26.56 21.72
N ALA A 98 24.60 -25.50 21.92
CA ALA A 98 25.11 -24.18 22.25
C ALA A 98 25.73 -24.14 23.65
N THR A 99 26.97 -23.66 23.74
CA THR A 99 27.64 -23.37 25.01
C THR A 99 27.65 -21.87 25.35
N LYS A 100 27.10 -21.03 24.46
CA LYS A 100 27.14 -19.57 24.56
C LYS A 100 25.83 -18.92 24.12
N TYR A 101 25.39 -17.92 24.88
CA TYR A 101 24.43 -16.92 24.44
C TYR A 101 25.10 -15.96 23.46
N LYS A 102 24.45 -15.64 22.34
CA LYS A 102 24.95 -14.66 21.37
C LYS A 102 24.00 -13.48 21.30
N VAL A 103 24.42 -12.31 21.75
CA VAL A 103 23.65 -11.07 21.55
C VAL A 103 24.14 -10.40 20.28
N ARG A 104 23.22 -10.15 19.34
CA ARG A 104 23.46 -9.33 18.14
C ARG A 104 22.91 -7.93 18.32
N TRP A 105 23.70 -6.91 17.97
CA TRP A 105 23.25 -5.52 17.94
C TRP A 105 23.76 -4.82 16.68
N ARG A 106 23.37 -3.56 16.50
CA ARG A 106 23.75 -2.74 15.33
C ARG A 106 24.47 -1.48 15.78
N ASN A 107 25.47 -1.08 15.02
CA ASN A 107 26.13 0.23 15.16
C ASN A 107 26.27 0.89 13.80
N LEU A 108 26.16 2.22 13.76
CA LEU A 108 26.60 3.00 12.61
C LEU A 108 28.12 3.00 12.57
N GLN A 109 28.68 2.69 11.40
CA GLN A 109 30.12 2.63 11.19
C GLN A 109 30.47 3.23 9.84
N GLN A 110 31.62 3.90 9.80
CA GLN A 110 32.23 4.32 8.55
C GLN A 110 32.76 3.10 7.81
N CYS A 111 32.51 3.04 6.51
CA CYS A 111 33.12 2.06 5.63
C CYS A 111 33.56 2.73 4.34
N GLN A 112 34.73 2.31 3.86
CA GLN A 112 35.25 2.76 2.58
C GLN A 112 34.61 1.94 1.45
N THR A 113 34.11 2.66 0.45
CA THR A 113 33.53 2.11 -0.78
C THR A 113 34.62 1.77 -1.79
N LEU A 114 34.28 1.07 -2.87
CA LEU A 114 35.22 0.63 -3.90
C LEU A 114 35.78 1.79 -4.71
N ASP A 115 35.05 2.91 -4.79
CA ASP A 115 35.48 4.18 -5.37
C ASP A 115 36.15 5.10 -4.34
N GLY A 116 36.50 4.59 -3.15
CA GLY A 116 37.27 5.32 -2.15
C GLY A 116 36.48 6.28 -1.25
N ARG A 117 35.18 6.51 -1.52
CA ARG A 117 34.32 7.34 -0.65
C ARG A 117 34.12 6.68 0.71
N ILE A 118 34.02 7.48 1.77
CA ILE A 118 33.66 7.02 3.12
C ILE A 118 32.16 7.23 3.32
N ILE A 119 31.43 6.14 3.57
CA ILE A 119 29.98 6.19 3.87
C ILE A 119 29.72 5.66 5.28
N THR A 120 28.71 6.21 5.96
CA THR A 120 28.29 5.76 7.30
C THR A 120 27.04 4.91 7.19
N ILE A 121 27.16 3.62 7.49
CA ILE A 121 26.05 2.67 7.39
C ILE A 121 25.95 1.77 8.63
N PRO A 122 24.78 1.20 8.93
CA PRO A 122 24.65 0.23 10.00
C PRO A 122 25.44 -1.04 9.67
N LYS A 123 26.10 -1.62 10.68
CA LYS A 123 26.73 -2.94 10.64
C LYS A 123 26.23 -3.78 11.81
N ASN A 124 26.05 -5.08 11.58
CA ASN A 124 25.68 -6.02 12.63
C ASN A 124 26.94 -6.46 13.41
N HIS A 125 26.86 -6.38 14.73
CA HIS A 125 27.86 -6.86 15.67
C HIS A 125 27.31 -7.99 16.52
N HIS A 126 28.20 -8.69 17.21
CA HIS A 126 27.81 -9.69 18.17
C HIS A 126 28.80 -9.80 19.33
N LYS A 127 28.28 -10.23 20.48
CA LYS A 127 29.01 -10.48 21.72
C LYS A 127 28.45 -11.76 22.29
N THR A 128 29.33 -12.60 22.78
CA THR A 128 28.95 -13.90 23.32
C THR A 128 29.12 -13.92 24.82
N PHE A 129 28.22 -14.61 25.50
CA PHE A 129 28.22 -14.82 26.95
C PHE A 129 28.15 -16.33 27.22
N PRO A 130 28.76 -16.83 28.30
CA PRO A 130 28.68 -18.25 28.65
C PRO A 130 27.22 -18.63 28.94
N MET A 131 26.83 -19.87 28.64
CA MET A 131 25.46 -20.34 28.89
C MET A 131 25.26 -20.78 30.36
N THR A 132 25.54 -19.88 31.29
CA THR A 132 25.28 -20.00 32.73
C THR A 132 24.20 -19.02 33.16
N VAL A 133 23.73 -19.12 34.41
CA VAL A 133 22.74 -18.16 34.97
C VAL A 133 23.31 -16.74 34.95
N GLU A 134 24.58 -16.58 35.31
CA GLU A 134 25.30 -15.31 35.31
C GLU A 134 25.48 -14.77 33.88
N GLY A 135 25.79 -15.66 32.93
CA GLY A 135 25.94 -15.30 31.53
C GLY A 135 24.62 -14.89 30.87
N GLU A 136 23.49 -15.49 31.26
CA GLU A 136 22.16 -15.05 30.83
C GLU A 136 21.84 -13.65 31.37
N PHE A 137 22.11 -13.42 32.66
CA PHE A 137 21.92 -12.12 33.28
C PHE A 137 22.78 -11.04 32.62
N ALA A 138 24.06 -11.32 32.38
CA ALA A 138 24.97 -10.43 31.67
C ALA A 138 24.51 -10.13 30.24
N ALA A 139 23.98 -11.13 29.53
CA ALA A 139 23.43 -10.96 28.19
C ALA A 139 22.19 -10.05 28.20
N LYS A 140 21.26 -10.23 29.16
CA LYS A 140 20.08 -9.37 29.31
C LYS A 140 20.46 -7.93 29.66
N ARG A 141 21.37 -7.73 30.62
CA ARG A 141 21.88 -6.40 30.97
C ARG A 141 22.53 -5.70 29.78
N PHE A 142 23.29 -6.43 28.97
CA PHE A 142 23.89 -5.87 27.76
C PHE A 142 22.85 -5.48 26.70
N ILE A 143 21.74 -6.22 26.58
CA ILE A 143 20.62 -5.85 25.71
C ILE A 143 20.00 -4.53 26.17
N GLU A 144 19.66 -4.40 27.46
CA GLU A 144 19.08 -3.19 28.04
C GLU A 144 20.00 -1.97 27.87
N GLU A 145 21.31 -2.17 28.09
CA GLU A 145 22.31 -1.13 27.87
C GLU A 145 22.32 -0.65 26.41
N MET A 146 22.33 -1.58 25.45
CA MET A 146 22.32 -1.25 24.03
C MET A 146 20.99 -0.62 23.57
N GLU A 147 19.85 -1.08 24.10
CA GLU A 147 18.54 -0.46 23.84
C GLU A 147 18.50 1.00 24.31
N ARG A 148 19.03 1.27 25.52
CA ARG A 148 19.13 2.63 26.05
C ARG A 148 20.08 3.52 25.24
N LEU A 149 21.22 2.98 24.81
CA LEU A 149 22.24 3.76 24.09
C LEU A 149 21.88 4.06 22.63
N LYS A 150 21.15 3.16 21.96
CA LYS A 150 20.93 3.25 20.51
C LYS A 150 19.52 3.71 20.13
N GLY A 151 18.58 3.76 21.08
CA GLY A 151 17.17 4.00 20.81
C GLY A 151 16.55 2.85 20.00
N GLU A 152 15.38 3.09 19.40
CA GLU A 152 14.61 2.06 18.67
C GLU A 152 15.02 1.87 17.20
N TYR A 153 15.54 2.94 16.57
CA TYR A 153 15.82 2.97 15.15
C TYR A 153 17.06 3.82 14.83
N PHE A 154 17.80 3.42 13.80
CA PHE A 154 18.73 4.31 13.11
C PHE A 154 18.07 4.85 11.84
N ASN A 155 18.15 6.16 11.66
CA ASN A 155 17.84 6.84 10.40
C ASN A 155 19.17 7.26 9.77
N PHE A 156 19.38 6.92 8.50
CA PHE A 156 20.59 7.26 7.76
C PHE A 156 20.27 7.42 6.29
N ASP A 157 21.12 8.14 5.57
CA ASP A 157 21.01 8.31 4.13
C ASP A 157 22.01 7.40 3.42
N ILE A 158 21.58 6.85 2.29
CA ILE A 158 22.42 5.99 1.46
C ILE A 158 22.07 6.17 -0.01
N GLU A 159 23.07 6.22 -0.88
CA GLU A 159 22.86 6.26 -2.32
C GLU A 159 22.41 4.88 -2.82
N VAL A 160 21.62 4.84 -3.90
CA VAL A 160 21.12 3.57 -4.47
C VAL A 160 22.26 2.63 -4.88
N ARG A 161 23.38 3.17 -5.37
CA ARG A 161 24.60 2.40 -5.69
C ARG A 161 25.24 1.73 -4.47
N ASP A 162 25.06 2.31 -3.29
CA ASP A 162 25.70 1.86 -2.05
C ASP A 162 24.85 0.87 -1.25
N LEU A 163 23.61 0.60 -1.67
CA LEU A 163 22.74 -0.37 -1.01
C LEU A 163 23.41 -1.74 -0.81
N ASP A 164 24.29 -2.14 -1.72
CA ASP A 164 24.99 -3.43 -1.66
C ASP A 164 26.02 -3.53 -0.51
N TYR A 165 26.41 -2.42 0.13
CA TYR A 165 27.25 -2.44 1.33
C TYR A 165 26.50 -2.84 2.61
N LEU A 166 25.17 -2.81 2.56
CA LEU A 166 24.31 -3.34 3.61
C LEU A 166 24.28 -4.87 3.51
N ASP A 167 24.49 -5.55 4.63
CA ASP A 167 24.35 -7.01 4.66
C ASP A 167 22.91 -7.47 4.41
N ALA A 168 22.73 -8.76 4.16
CA ALA A 168 21.43 -9.33 3.83
C ALA A 168 20.35 -9.04 4.90
N GLN A 169 20.69 -9.06 6.19
CA GLN A 169 19.72 -8.85 7.27
C GLN A 169 19.32 -7.39 7.37
N LEU A 170 20.27 -6.48 7.16
CA LEU A 170 20.02 -5.04 7.07
C LEU A 170 19.15 -4.72 5.86
N ARG A 171 19.48 -5.21 4.65
CA ARG A 171 18.63 -5.04 3.44
C ARG A 171 17.18 -5.52 3.61
N ILE A 172 16.97 -6.54 4.45
CA ILE A 172 15.63 -7.07 4.72
C ILE A 172 14.86 -6.18 5.70
N SER A 173 15.55 -5.59 6.68
CA SER A 173 14.94 -4.77 7.74
C SER A 173 14.98 -3.25 7.47
N SER A 174 15.68 -2.81 6.43
CA SER A 174 15.66 -1.44 5.93
C SER A 174 14.30 -1.09 5.34
N CYS A 175 13.78 0.04 5.77
CA CYS A 175 12.53 0.63 5.29
C CYS A 175 12.79 2.04 4.75
N ILE A 176 12.03 2.43 3.74
CA ILE A 176 11.79 3.84 3.39
C ILE A 176 10.38 4.22 3.85
N ARG A 177 9.97 5.47 3.66
CA ARG A 177 8.70 5.98 4.17
C ARG A 177 7.92 6.78 3.12
N PHE A 178 6.62 6.85 3.35
CA PHE A 178 5.78 7.90 2.82
C PHE A 178 5.22 8.71 3.99
N SER A 179 4.95 9.99 3.75
CA SER A 179 4.51 10.91 4.78
C SER A 179 3.09 11.41 4.51
N PRO A 180 2.28 11.66 5.56
CA PRO A 180 0.95 12.23 5.39
C PRO A 180 1.01 13.63 4.76
N VAL A 181 -0.06 14.01 4.07
CA VAL A 181 -0.25 15.38 3.57
C VAL A 181 -0.99 16.15 4.65
N ILE A 182 -0.31 17.10 5.28
CA ILE A 182 -0.84 17.85 6.43
C ILE A 182 -1.63 19.09 5.98
N THR A 183 -1.14 19.79 4.96
CA THR A 183 -1.77 20.99 4.40
C THR A 183 -2.76 20.64 3.30
N GLY A 184 -3.95 21.25 3.34
CA GLY A 184 -5.03 21.03 2.38
C GLY A 184 -5.07 22.08 1.26
N ASN A 185 -5.54 21.67 0.08
CA ASN A 185 -5.73 22.58 -1.06
C ASN A 185 -7.02 23.42 -0.98
N GLY A 186 -8.00 23.02 -0.16
CA GLY A 186 -9.23 23.76 0.09
C GLY A 186 -10.19 23.84 -1.09
N VAL A 187 -10.11 22.94 -2.07
CA VAL A 187 -10.93 23.01 -3.30
C VAL A 187 -12.43 22.85 -3.01
N LEU A 188 -12.82 21.92 -2.13
CA LEU A 188 -14.22 21.73 -1.73
C LEU A 188 -14.69 22.92 -0.89
N SER A 189 -13.88 23.37 0.06
CA SER A 189 -14.16 24.58 0.85
C SER A 189 -14.39 25.79 -0.04
N LYS A 190 -13.52 26.02 -1.03
CA LYS A 190 -13.63 27.14 -1.98
C LYS A 190 -14.88 27.03 -2.83
N PHE A 191 -15.20 25.83 -3.31
CA PHE A 191 -16.41 25.60 -4.11
C PHE A 191 -17.69 25.92 -3.32
N LEU A 192 -17.73 25.57 -2.03
CA LEU A 192 -18.92 25.71 -1.20
C LEU A 192 -19.05 27.07 -0.51
N THR A 193 -17.93 27.72 -0.19
CA THR A 193 -17.90 28.93 0.66
C THR A 193 -17.21 30.13 0.01
N GLY A 194 -16.59 29.95 -1.17
CA GLY A 194 -15.74 30.96 -1.80
C GLY A 194 -14.32 31.05 -1.22
N ARG A 195 -14.05 30.38 -0.09
CA ARG A 195 -12.76 30.41 0.63
C ARG A 195 -12.12 29.03 0.71
N ASN A 196 -10.81 28.95 0.46
CA ASN A 196 -10.07 27.69 0.52
C ASN A 196 -9.73 27.26 1.95
N ASP A 197 -9.54 28.19 2.87
CA ASP A 197 -9.12 27.95 4.26
C ASP A 197 -10.28 27.59 5.20
N LEU A 198 -11.52 27.80 4.77
CA LEU A 198 -12.69 27.70 5.63
C LEU A 198 -13.32 26.30 5.61
N VAL A 199 -13.04 25.49 6.64
CA VAL A 199 -13.64 24.16 6.83
C VAL A 199 -14.78 24.23 7.85
N THR A 200 -16.02 24.39 7.37
CA THR A 200 -17.22 24.46 8.24
C THR A 200 -17.83 23.07 8.49
N PRO A 201 -18.71 22.92 9.49
CA PRO A 201 -19.54 21.73 9.64
C PRO A 201 -20.33 21.38 8.37
N ALA A 202 -20.80 22.38 7.62
CA ALA A 202 -21.46 22.18 6.33
C ALA A 202 -20.51 21.55 5.29
N VAL A 203 -19.28 22.05 5.15
CA VAL A 203 -18.27 21.45 4.24
C VAL A 203 -18.02 19.99 4.59
N LYS A 204 -17.85 19.67 5.88
CA LYS A 204 -17.68 18.28 6.35
C LYS A 204 -18.91 17.42 6.08
N SER A 205 -20.10 18.00 6.22
CA SER A 205 -21.38 17.37 5.88
C SER A 205 -21.45 16.99 4.39
N MET A 206 -21.13 17.93 3.50
CA MET A 206 -21.08 17.67 2.05
C MET A 206 -20.03 16.61 1.70
N ALA A 207 -18.84 16.70 2.30
CA ALA A 207 -17.77 15.73 2.10
C ALA A 207 -18.23 14.31 2.46
N TRP A 208 -18.85 14.15 3.63
CA TRP A 208 -19.42 12.87 4.07
C TRP A 208 -20.53 12.38 3.11
N MET A 209 -21.45 13.24 2.69
CA MET A 209 -22.51 12.88 1.73
C MET A 209 -21.95 12.44 0.37
N LEU A 210 -20.90 13.10 -0.13
CA LEU A 210 -20.20 12.73 -1.37
C LEU A 210 -19.54 11.34 -1.25
N GLY A 211 -18.90 11.07 -0.11
CA GLY A 211 -18.35 9.75 0.18
C GLY A 211 -19.43 8.66 0.22
N LEU A 212 -20.56 8.94 0.88
CA LEU A 212 -21.69 8.02 0.98
C LEU A 212 -22.30 7.69 -0.39
N TRP A 213 -22.49 8.70 -1.24
CA TRP A 213 -23.00 8.51 -2.60
C TRP A 213 -22.02 7.75 -3.51
N LEU A 214 -20.71 7.90 -3.30
CA LEU A 214 -19.75 7.15 -4.11
C LEU A 214 -19.84 5.64 -3.89
N GLY A 215 -20.20 5.19 -2.69
CA GLY A 215 -20.52 3.79 -2.46
C GLY A 215 -21.88 3.43 -3.06
N ASP A 216 -22.95 3.86 -2.39
CA ASP A 216 -24.31 3.35 -2.63
C ASP A 216 -25.24 4.26 -3.47
N GLY A 217 -24.69 5.35 -4.03
CA GLY A 217 -25.43 6.27 -4.89
C GLY A 217 -25.66 5.78 -6.32
N THR A 218 -26.66 6.33 -6.99
CA THR A 218 -26.86 6.12 -8.44
C THR A 218 -26.17 7.23 -9.26
N THR A 219 -25.64 6.87 -10.42
CA THR A 219 -25.02 7.83 -11.36
C THR A 219 -26.05 8.67 -12.11
N LYS A 220 -27.33 8.30 -12.04
CA LYS A 220 -28.40 8.99 -12.76
C LYS A 220 -28.90 10.20 -11.98
N GLU A 221 -29.06 10.08 -10.66
CA GLU A 221 -29.82 11.04 -9.85
C GLU A 221 -29.17 11.25 -8.46
N PRO A 222 -29.49 12.36 -7.75
CA PRO A 222 -29.06 12.57 -6.38
C PRO A 222 -29.85 11.65 -5.44
N GLU A 223 -29.55 10.36 -5.53
CA GLU A 223 -30.18 9.28 -4.78
C GLU A 223 -29.10 8.35 -4.24
N ILE A 224 -29.31 7.89 -3.01
CA ILE A 224 -28.40 7.03 -2.23
C ILE A 224 -29.19 5.85 -1.69
N SER A 225 -28.65 4.64 -1.82
CA SER A 225 -29.23 3.45 -1.19
C SER A 225 -28.78 3.38 0.26
N VAL A 226 -29.69 3.09 1.18
CA VAL A 226 -29.38 2.97 2.62
C VAL A 226 -30.04 1.73 3.19
N ASP A 227 -29.32 0.99 4.03
CA ASP A 227 -29.84 -0.19 4.72
C ASP A 227 -30.93 0.18 5.72
N SER A 228 -32.13 -0.40 5.60
CA SER A 228 -33.24 -0.20 6.52
C SER A 228 -32.93 -0.66 7.95
N LEU A 229 -31.94 -1.55 8.13
CA LEU A 229 -31.48 -2.00 9.45
C LEU A 229 -30.47 -1.04 10.09
N ASP A 230 -30.08 0.05 9.42
CA ASP A 230 -29.25 1.11 9.99
C ASP A 230 -30.03 2.44 10.14
N PRO A 231 -30.96 2.53 11.12
CA PRO A 231 -31.75 3.74 11.33
C PRO A 231 -30.89 4.94 11.71
N LYS A 232 -29.71 4.73 12.33
CA LYS A 232 -28.78 5.80 12.69
C LYS A 232 -28.16 6.45 11.47
N LEU A 233 -27.82 5.66 10.44
CA LEU A 233 -27.34 6.19 9.17
C LEU A 233 -28.41 7.02 8.47
N MET A 234 -29.67 6.53 8.42
CA MET A 234 -30.81 7.26 7.86
C MET A 234 -31.09 8.60 8.57
N GLU A 235 -31.13 8.58 9.91
CA GLU A 235 -31.33 9.79 10.71
C GLU A 235 -30.20 10.80 10.48
N SER A 236 -28.96 10.31 10.44
CA SER A 236 -27.79 11.15 10.19
C SER A 236 -27.81 11.74 8.78
N LEU A 237 -28.15 10.96 7.75
CA LEU A 237 -28.28 11.46 6.38
C LEU A 237 -29.33 12.58 6.31
N ARG A 238 -30.48 12.42 6.98
CA ARG A 238 -31.51 13.47 7.08
C ARG A 238 -30.95 14.74 7.73
N LYS A 239 -30.21 14.62 8.85
CA LYS A 239 -29.59 15.76 9.55
C LYS A 239 -28.55 16.47 8.68
N GLN A 240 -27.68 15.72 7.99
CA GLN A 240 -26.64 16.26 7.12
C GLN A 240 -27.25 16.96 5.88
N ALA A 241 -28.22 16.31 5.25
CA ALA A 241 -28.93 16.86 4.09
C ALA A 241 -29.68 18.17 4.42
N LYS A 242 -30.30 18.26 5.60
CA LYS A 242 -31.01 19.47 6.03
C LYS A 242 -30.12 20.72 6.08
N ILE A 243 -28.84 20.58 6.42
CA ILE A 243 -27.86 21.69 6.42
C ILE A 243 -27.75 22.33 5.02
N TRP A 244 -27.95 21.54 3.98
CA TRP A 244 -27.88 21.94 2.59
C TRP A 244 -29.25 22.26 1.96
N GLY A 245 -30.30 22.37 2.78
CA GLY A 245 -31.66 22.58 2.30
C GLY A 245 -32.18 21.40 1.46
N LEU A 246 -31.72 20.19 1.76
CA LEU A 246 -32.12 18.98 1.06
C LEU A 246 -33.18 18.21 1.86
N TYR A 247 -34.27 17.88 1.20
CA TYR A 247 -35.36 17.06 1.71
C TYR A 247 -35.23 15.62 1.20
N LEU A 248 -35.41 14.66 2.09
CA LEU A 248 -35.30 13.23 1.79
C LEU A 248 -36.67 12.63 1.49
N THR A 249 -36.77 11.89 0.39
CA THR A 249 -37.90 11.00 0.12
C THR A 249 -37.38 9.57 0.08
N VAL A 250 -37.96 8.70 0.90
CA VAL A 250 -37.64 7.27 0.89
C VAL A 250 -38.58 6.60 -0.08
N CYS A 251 -38.01 5.92 -1.07
CA CYS A 251 -38.72 5.14 -2.06
C CYS A 251 -38.46 3.66 -1.78
N ASP A 252 -39.52 2.88 -1.87
CA ASP A 252 -39.45 1.42 -1.85
C ASP A 252 -39.70 0.86 -3.24
N ASP A 253 -39.03 -0.24 -3.55
CA ASP A 253 -39.39 -1.05 -4.70
C ASP A 253 -40.76 -1.72 -4.50
N HIS A 254 -41.35 -2.22 -5.58
CA HIS A 254 -42.64 -2.93 -5.55
C HIS A 254 -42.63 -4.09 -4.53
N VAL A 255 -41.47 -4.72 -4.34
CA VAL A 255 -41.20 -5.64 -3.23
C VAL A 255 -40.23 -4.95 -2.28
N PRO A 256 -40.59 -4.71 -1.01
CA PRO A 256 -39.72 -4.03 -0.06
C PRO A 256 -38.40 -4.77 0.13
N LEU A 257 -37.31 -4.16 -0.31
CA LEU A 257 -35.96 -4.66 -0.08
C LEU A 257 -35.37 -4.05 1.20
N ARG A 258 -34.33 -4.70 1.72
CA ARG A 258 -33.53 -4.19 2.85
C ARG A 258 -32.85 -2.86 2.50
N ALA A 259 -32.36 -2.72 1.26
CA ALA A 259 -31.85 -1.45 0.79
C ALA A 259 -33.01 -0.53 0.38
N LYS A 260 -33.04 0.68 0.94
CA LYS A 260 -34.03 1.71 0.65
C LYS A 260 -33.43 2.78 -0.24
N HIS A 261 -34.17 3.24 -1.24
CA HIS A 261 -33.74 4.29 -2.15
C HIS A 261 -34.07 5.66 -1.56
N VAL A 262 -33.06 6.48 -1.28
CA VAL A 262 -33.24 7.80 -0.66
C VAL A 262 -32.94 8.90 -1.65
N ARG A 263 -33.99 9.58 -2.12
CA ARG A 263 -33.89 10.72 -3.05
C ARG A 263 -33.68 12.03 -2.30
N LEU A 264 -32.71 12.82 -2.76
CA LEU A 264 -32.33 14.11 -2.17
C LEU A 264 -32.90 15.26 -3.01
N HIS A 265 -34.03 15.82 -2.61
CA HIS A 265 -34.68 16.95 -3.27
C HIS A 265 -34.17 18.27 -2.71
N TYR A 266 -34.00 19.30 -3.55
CA TYR A 266 -33.65 20.64 -3.07
C TYR A 266 -34.88 21.50 -2.76
N GLY A 267 -34.85 22.19 -1.62
CA GLY A 267 -35.95 22.99 -1.07
C GLY A 267 -36.77 22.22 -0.02
N ASP A 268 -37.81 22.86 0.51
CA ASP A 268 -38.69 22.32 1.57
C ASP A 268 -39.47 21.07 1.13
N GLY A 269 -40.25 20.47 2.02
CA GLY A 269 -41.09 19.31 1.73
C GLY A 269 -42.06 19.51 0.55
N PRO A 270 -42.77 18.46 0.10
CA PRO A 270 -43.75 18.61 -0.98
C PRO A 270 -44.79 19.68 -0.61
N ASP A 271 -44.97 20.64 -1.51
CA ASP A 271 -46.11 21.58 -1.51
C ASP A 271 -47.29 20.80 -2.11
N GLU A 272 -48.47 20.82 -1.48
CA GLU A 272 -49.63 19.97 -1.85
C GLU A 272 -50.02 20.09 -3.34
N ASN A 273 -49.65 21.22 -3.97
CA ASN A 273 -49.98 21.55 -5.36
C ASN A 273 -48.93 21.16 -6.42
N ARG A 274 -47.76 20.60 -6.05
CA ARG A 274 -46.68 20.26 -7.01
C ARG A 274 -46.53 18.75 -7.22
N LYS A 275 -47.10 18.23 -8.33
CA LYS A 275 -47.05 16.80 -8.71
C LYS A 275 -45.67 16.26 -9.09
N THR A 276 -44.72 17.11 -9.51
CA THR A 276 -43.37 16.68 -9.94
C THR A 276 -42.28 17.67 -9.51
N ARG A 277 -41.24 17.20 -8.81
CA ARG A 277 -40.05 17.99 -8.45
C ARG A 277 -38.84 17.55 -9.27
N ASN A 278 -38.09 18.52 -9.78
CA ASN A 278 -36.81 18.25 -10.43
C ASN A 278 -35.76 17.87 -9.37
N LEU A 279 -35.28 16.62 -9.39
CA LEU A 279 -34.24 16.18 -8.45
C LEU A 279 -32.89 16.88 -8.69
N ARG A 280 -32.55 17.14 -9.96
CA ARG A 280 -31.21 17.61 -10.36
C ARG A 280 -31.08 19.13 -10.41
N LYS A 281 -32.15 19.84 -10.76
CA LYS A 281 -32.13 21.29 -11.00
C LYS A 281 -31.85 22.03 -9.69
N ASN A 282 -30.85 22.91 -9.70
CA ASN A 282 -30.42 23.73 -8.55
C ASN A 282 -30.07 22.92 -7.29
N ASN A 283 -29.84 21.62 -7.41
CA ASN A 283 -29.53 20.77 -6.26
C ASN A 283 -28.05 20.97 -5.85
N PRO A 284 -27.75 21.52 -4.66
CA PRO A 284 -26.38 21.81 -4.24
C PRO A 284 -25.51 20.56 -4.16
N PHE A 285 -26.08 19.42 -3.74
CA PHE A 285 -25.38 18.15 -3.71
C PHE A 285 -25.06 17.64 -5.13
N TRP A 286 -26.05 17.65 -6.03
CA TRP A 286 -25.82 17.22 -7.41
C TRP A 286 -24.88 18.15 -8.18
N ASN A 287 -24.92 19.45 -7.89
CA ASN A 287 -23.96 20.43 -8.40
C ASN A 287 -22.53 20.10 -7.93
N ALA A 288 -22.34 19.72 -6.67
CA ALA A 288 -21.04 19.27 -6.18
C ALA A 288 -20.59 17.98 -6.91
N VAL A 289 -21.46 16.97 -7.03
CA VAL A 289 -21.16 15.72 -7.73
C VAL A 289 -20.68 15.97 -9.17
N THR A 290 -21.39 16.83 -9.90
CA THR A 290 -21.13 17.09 -11.32
C THR A 290 -19.98 18.07 -11.52
N LYS A 291 -20.03 19.27 -10.92
CA LYS A 291 -19.03 20.33 -11.14
C LYS A 291 -17.66 20.00 -10.55
N LEU A 292 -17.61 19.23 -9.46
CA LEU A 292 -16.33 18.75 -8.90
C LEU A 292 -15.90 17.41 -9.50
N LYS A 293 -16.62 16.89 -10.50
CA LYS A 293 -16.26 15.70 -11.27
C LYS A 293 -16.22 14.40 -10.45
N PHE A 294 -17.06 14.23 -9.43
CA PHE A 294 -17.26 12.92 -8.79
C PHE A 294 -17.97 11.91 -9.70
N LYS A 295 -18.60 12.40 -10.77
CA LYS A 295 -19.10 11.64 -11.90
C LYS A 295 -18.33 12.04 -13.15
N ARG A 296 -17.84 11.06 -13.91
CA ARG A 296 -17.20 11.31 -15.21
C ARG A 296 -18.21 11.79 -16.24
N GLU A 297 -17.79 12.76 -17.05
CA GLU A 297 -18.62 13.31 -18.12
C GLU A 297 -18.76 12.32 -19.29
N LEU A 298 -17.68 11.58 -19.60
CA LEU A 298 -17.60 10.69 -20.77
C LEU A 298 -18.55 9.49 -20.68
N ASP A 299 -18.47 8.72 -19.59
CA ASP A 299 -19.18 7.44 -19.42
C ASP A 299 -20.17 7.45 -18.26
N GLY A 300 -20.18 8.53 -17.47
CA GLY A 300 -21.05 8.64 -16.30
C GLY A 300 -20.62 7.78 -15.10
N GLU A 301 -19.46 7.14 -15.14
CA GLU A 301 -18.97 6.36 -14.01
C GLU A 301 -18.57 7.24 -12.83
N LYS A 302 -18.62 6.65 -11.63
CA LYS A 302 -18.16 7.29 -10.40
C LYS A 302 -16.65 7.43 -10.40
N GLN A 303 -16.14 8.48 -9.77
CA GLN A 303 -14.71 8.67 -9.54
C GLN A 303 -14.44 9.54 -8.31
N ILE A 304 -13.22 9.42 -7.77
CA ILE A 304 -12.70 10.33 -6.75
C ILE A 304 -11.75 11.31 -7.45
N PRO A 305 -12.09 12.60 -7.54
CA PRO A 305 -11.24 13.62 -8.14
C PRO A 305 -9.88 13.73 -7.43
N GLU A 306 -8.82 13.98 -8.19
CA GLU A 306 -7.44 14.04 -7.66
C GLU A 306 -7.27 15.08 -6.55
N PHE A 307 -7.99 16.21 -6.60
CA PHE A 307 -7.89 17.25 -5.56
C PHE A 307 -8.25 16.71 -4.16
N MET A 308 -9.07 15.66 -4.07
CA MET A 308 -9.40 15.04 -2.78
C MET A 308 -8.19 14.38 -2.11
N TYR A 309 -7.12 14.08 -2.86
CA TYR A 309 -5.92 13.40 -2.34
C TYR A 309 -5.10 14.31 -1.42
N SER A 310 -5.33 15.62 -1.49
CA SER A 310 -4.66 16.65 -0.70
C SER A 310 -5.65 17.71 -0.21
N GLU A 311 -6.92 17.34 0.01
CA GLU A 311 -7.85 18.27 0.65
C GLU A 311 -7.48 18.47 2.13
N HIS A 312 -8.14 19.41 2.82
CA HIS A 312 -8.04 19.55 4.26
C HIS A 312 -8.29 18.23 4.96
N VAL A 313 -7.56 18.02 6.05
CA VAL A 313 -7.51 16.76 6.77
C VAL A 313 -8.91 16.29 7.15
N GLU A 314 -9.70 17.17 7.76
CA GLU A 314 -11.06 16.88 8.24
C GLU A 314 -12.04 16.62 7.09
N VAL A 315 -11.81 17.22 5.92
CA VAL A 315 -12.60 16.98 4.70
C VAL A 315 -12.34 15.57 4.18
N ARG A 316 -11.06 15.17 4.11
CA ARG A 316 -10.67 13.80 3.73
C ARG A 316 -11.20 12.75 4.70
N GLU A 317 -11.18 13.04 6.00
CA GLU A 317 -11.72 12.15 7.03
C GLU A 317 -13.23 12.00 6.91
N ALA A 318 -13.97 13.11 6.80
CA ALA A 318 -15.42 13.09 6.64
C ALA A 318 -15.83 12.36 5.35
N PHE A 319 -15.13 12.63 4.25
CA PHE A 319 -15.36 11.95 2.97
C PHE A 319 -15.12 10.44 3.05
N LEU A 320 -13.97 10.02 3.59
CA LEU A 320 -13.66 8.60 3.74
C LEU A 320 -14.64 7.91 4.69
N ALA A 321 -15.10 8.60 5.74
CA ALA A 321 -16.13 8.09 6.64
C ALA A 321 -17.47 7.83 5.93
N GLY A 322 -17.92 8.72 5.04
CA GLY A 322 -19.13 8.49 4.24
C GLY A 322 -19.00 7.27 3.33
N LEU A 323 -17.83 7.09 2.72
CA LEU A 323 -17.56 5.91 1.88
C LEU A 323 -17.47 4.63 2.72
N ILE A 324 -16.98 4.72 3.96
CA ILE A 324 -17.02 3.60 4.91
C ILE A 324 -18.47 3.29 5.32
N ASP A 325 -19.30 4.30 5.55
CA ASP A 325 -20.70 4.14 5.95
C ASP A 325 -21.55 3.40 4.91
N SER A 326 -21.24 3.54 3.62
CA SER A 326 -21.82 2.76 2.52
C SER A 326 -21.13 1.38 2.41
N ASP A 327 -20.03 1.32 1.66
CA ASP A 327 -19.38 0.08 1.21
C ASP A 327 -18.28 -0.45 2.14
N GLY A 328 -18.07 0.18 3.30
CA GLY A 328 -17.02 -0.17 4.24
C GLY A 328 -17.40 -1.28 5.22
N TYR A 329 -16.48 -2.21 5.44
CA TYR A 329 -16.52 -3.18 6.53
C TYR A 329 -15.43 -2.87 7.56
N VAL A 330 -15.80 -2.73 8.83
CA VAL A 330 -14.88 -2.37 9.94
C VAL A 330 -14.59 -3.59 10.81
N VAL A 331 -13.31 -3.90 11.02
CA VAL A 331 -12.83 -4.99 11.87
C VAL A 331 -11.95 -4.45 13.00
N LYS A 332 -12.17 -4.96 14.21
CA LYS A 332 -11.27 -4.77 15.36
C LYS A 332 -10.46 -6.05 15.58
N LYS A 333 -9.13 -5.98 15.48
CA LYS A 333 -8.21 -7.15 15.57
C LYS A 333 -7.55 -7.34 16.95
N GLY A 334 -7.96 -6.60 17.96
CA GLY A 334 -7.42 -6.71 19.32
C GLY A 334 -7.82 -5.54 20.21
N GLU A 335 -7.21 -5.45 21.39
CA GLU A 335 -7.34 -4.31 22.29
C GLU A 335 -6.28 -3.24 21.95
N GLY A 336 -6.66 -1.96 22.04
CA GLY A 336 -5.78 -0.82 21.77
C GLY A 336 -6.07 -0.04 20.47
N PRO A 337 -5.45 1.15 20.30
CA PRO A 337 -5.75 2.10 19.22
C PRO A 337 -5.31 1.64 17.82
N GLU A 338 -4.34 0.72 17.70
CA GLU A 338 -3.91 0.13 16.41
C GLU A 338 -4.75 -1.07 15.94
N SER A 339 -5.89 -1.31 16.59
CA SER A 339 -6.68 -2.51 16.36
C SER A 339 -7.63 -2.43 15.16
N TYR A 340 -7.87 -1.24 14.59
CA TYR A 340 -8.88 -1.06 13.54
C TYR A 340 -8.32 -1.36 12.14
N LYS A 341 -9.15 -2.01 11.34
CA LYS A 341 -8.96 -2.19 9.90
C LYS A 341 -10.29 -1.99 9.20
N ILE A 342 -10.24 -1.40 8.02
CA ILE A 342 -11.41 -1.29 7.15
C ILE A 342 -11.12 -1.92 5.79
N ALA A 343 -12.16 -2.46 5.18
CA ALA A 343 -12.16 -2.93 3.80
C ALA A 343 -13.29 -2.23 3.04
N ILE A 344 -12.96 -1.53 1.96
CA ILE A 344 -13.94 -0.93 1.03
C ILE A 344 -13.84 -1.71 -0.28
N GLN A 345 -14.94 -2.29 -0.72
CA GLN A 345 -14.99 -3.01 -1.99
C GLN A 345 -15.54 -2.11 -3.10
N THR A 346 -14.94 -2.15 -4.29
CA THR A 346 -15.44 -1.40 -5.45
C THR A 346 -15.11 -2.09 -6.77
N VAL A 347 -15.90 -1.84 -7.81
CA VAL A 347 -15.60 -2.25 -9.19
C VAL A 347 -14.84 -1.16 -9.96
N TYR A 348 -14.85 0.08 -9.46
CA TYR A 348 -14.26 1.23 -10.15
C TYR A 348 -12.80 1.44 -9.73
N SER A 349 -11.89 1.41 -10.70
CA SER A 349 -10.46 1.66 -10.43
C SER A 349 -10.21 3.08 -9.90
N SER A 350 -10.95 4.07 -10.38
CA SER A 350 -10.88 5.46 -9.92
C SER A 350 -11.20 5.62 -8.43
N ILE A 351 -12.20 4.87 -7.93
CA ILE A 351 -12.55 4.84 -6.50
C ILE A 351 -11.44 4.13 -5.72
N MET A 352 -10.93 3.00 -6.23
CA MET A 352 -9.79 2.30 -5.62
C MET A 352 -8.58 3.23 -5.47
N ASP A 353 -8.19 3.93 -6.54
CA ASP A 353 -7.07 4.87 -6.52
C ASP A 353 -7.29 5.98 -5.48
N GLY A 354 -8.48 6.58 -5.46
CA GLY A 354 -8.81 7.63 -4.52
C GLY A 354 -8.83 7.17 -3.06
N VAL A 355 -9.39 5.99 -2.76
CA VAL A 355 -9.36 5.41 -1.40
C VAL A 355 -7.91 5.25 -0.93
N ILE A 356 -7.04 4.71 -1.78
CA ILE A 356 -5.64 4.49 -1.42
C ILE A 356 -4.88 5.81 -1.25
N HIS A 357 -5.06 6.77 -2.15
CA HIS A 357 -4.39 8.07 -2.06
C HIS A 357 -4.85 8.87 -0.84
N ILE A 358 -6.16 8.93 -0.57
CA ILE A 358 -6.72 9.59 0.62
C ILE A 358 -6.20 8.91 1.89
N SER A 359 -6.24 7.57 1.95
CA SER A 359 -5.78 6.84 3.13
C SER A 359 -4.30 7.12 3.43
N ARG A 360 -3.43 7.07 2.42
CA ARG A 360 -2.00 7.39 2.57
C ARG A 360 -1.77 8.84 2.97
N SER A 361 -2.52 9.76 2.38
CA SER A 361 -2.43 11.19 2.70
C SER A 361 -2.82 11.48 4.16
N LEU A 362 -3.66 10.65 4.78
CA LEU A 362 -4.01 10.75 6.20
C LEU A 362 -3.02 10.03 7.14
N GLY A 363 -1.98 9.39 6.60
CA GLY A 363 -0.98 8.65 7.38
C GLY A 363 -1.42 7.22 7.73
N MET A 364 -2.25 6.59 6.89
CA MET A 364 -2.67 5.20 7.06
C MET A 364 -2.03 4.28 6.03
N SER A 365 -1.80 3.02 6.42
CA SER A 365 -1.33 1.98 5.52
C SER A 365 -2.50 1.45 4.70
N ALA A 366 -2.32 1.34 3.37
CA ALA A 366 -3.38 0.92 2.47
C ALA A 366 -2.85 -0.07 1.42
N THR A 367 -3.61 -1.13 1.17
CA THR A 367 -3.29 -2.23 0.25
C THR A 367 -4.53 -2.66 -0.52
N VAL A 368 -4.36 -3.13 -1.75
CA VAL A 368 -5.48 -3.53 -2.63
C VAL A 368 -5.39 -5.01 -2.93
N THR A 369 -6.41 -5.79 -2.56
CA THR A 369 -6.60 -7.15 -3.05
C THR A 369 -7.66 -7.19 -4.14
N THR A 370 -7.69 -8.25 -4.94
CA THR A 370 -8.64 -8.35 -6.06
C THR A 370 -9.37 -9.69 -6.07
N ARG A 371 -10.62 -9.67 -6.56
CA ARG A 371 -11.45 -10.84 -6.79
C ARG A 371 -11.87 -10.89 -8.26
N SER A 372 -11.79 -12.08 -8.84
CA SER A 372 -12.22 -12.34 -10.22
C SER A 372 -13.73 -12.21 -10.34
N ALA A 373 -14.18 -11.83 -11.54
CA ALA A 373 -15.58 -11.96 -11.90
C ALA A 373 -16.01 -13.43 -11.82
N ARG A 374 -17.25 -13.67 -11.37
CA ARG A 374 -17.79 -15.02 -11.16
C ARG A 374 -19.32 -14.98 -11.14
N GLU A 375 -19.94 -16.07 -11.56
CA GLU A 375 -21.34 -16.33 -11.27
C GLU A 375 -21.45 -16.84 -9.82
N GLU A 376 -22.34 -16.24 -9.03
CA GLU A 376 -22.64 -16.65 -7.66
C GLU A 376 -24.15 -16.73 -7.49
N ILE A 377 -24.59 -17.54 -6.52
CA ILE A 377 -25.99 -17.60 -6.12
C ILE A 377 -26.12 -16.84 -4.80
N ILE A 378 -26.78 -15.68 -4.84
CA ILE A 378 -27.02 -14.83 -3.66
C ILE A 378 -28.53 -14.82 -3.41
N GLU A 379 -28.94 -15.28 -2.24
CA GLU A 379 -30.36 -15.36 -1.85
C GLU A 379 -31.23 -16.07 -2.91
N GLY A 380 -30.72 -17.18 -3.48
CA GLY A 380 -31.40 -17.96 -4.51
C GLY A 380 -31.39 -17.35 -5.92
N ARG A 381 -30.83 -16.15 -6.09
CA ARG A 381 -30.71 -15.49 -7.40
C ARG A 381 -29.32 -15.69 -7.98
N LYS A 382 -29.25 -16.04 -9.26
CA LYS A 382 -27.98 -16.04 -10.01
C LYS A 382 -27.55 -14.60 -10.27
N VAL A 383 -26.36 -14.24 -9.80
CA VAL A 383 -25.79 -12.91 -9.94
C VAL A 383 -24.43 -13.03 -10.60
N GLN A 384 -24.21 -12.22 -11.63
CA GLN A 384 -22.90 -12.10 -12.26
C GLN A 384 -22.06 -11.05 -11.52
N CYS A 385 -21.23 -11.50 -10.59
CA CYS A 385 -20.31 -10.62 -9.88
C CYS A 385 -19.20 -10.14 -10.82
N GLN A 386 -18.96 -8.83 -10.85
CA GLN A 386 -17.86 -8.23 -11.60
C GLN A 386 -16.51 -8.41 -10.89
N PHE A 387 -15.43 -8.06 -11.57
CA PHE A 387 -14.10 -7.99 -10.96
C PHE A 387 -14.07 -6.85 -9.93
N THR A 388 -13.63 -7.14 -8.70
CA THR A 388 -13.62 -6.14 -7.62
C THR A 388 -12.22 -5.88 -7.08
N TYR A 389 -12.05 -4.66 -6.61
CA TYR A 389 -10.93 -4.16 -5.83
C TYR A 389 -11.36 -4.07 -4.36
N ASP A 390 -10.65 -4.78 -3.50
CA ASP A 390 -10.83 -4.75 -2.05
C ASP A 390 -9.73 -3.85 -1.45
N CYS A 391 -10.09 -2.61 -1.12
CA CYS A 391 -9.19 -1.62 -0.53
C CYS A 391 -9.11 -1.84 0.98
N ASN A 392 -8.01 -2.42 1.44
CA ASN A 392 -7.76 -2.70 2.85
C ASN A 392 -6.91 -1.60 3.46
N VAL A 393 -7.46 -0.89 4.44
CA VAL A 393 -6.79 0.21 5.15
C VAL A 393 -6.61 -0.16 6.62
N ALA A 394 -5.43 0.14 7.14
CA ALA A 394 -5.09 -0.04 8.55
C ALA A 394 -4.43 1.23 9.08
N GLY A 395 -4.81 1.63 10.28
CA GLY A 395 -4.25 2.79 10.97
C GLY A 395 -4.56 2.71 12.46
N GLY A 396 -3.78 3.46 13.24
CA GLY A 396 -4.01 3.64 14.67
C GLY A 396 -5.06 4.71 14.94
N THR A 397 -4.67 5.74 15.68
CA THR A 397 -5.55 6.85 16.02
C THR A 397 -6.02 7.63 14.79
N THR A 398 -5.28 7.61 13.67
CA THR A 398 -5.72 8.20 12.40
C THR A 398 -6.97 7.54 11.83
N LEU A 399 -7.02 6.20 11.79
CA LEU A 399 -8.20 5.48 11.32
C LEU A 399 -9.35 5.56 12.33
N GLN A 400 -9.05 5.51 13.63
CA GLN A 400 -10.06 5.72 14.65
C GLN A 400 -10.73 7.11 14.51
N ASN A 401 -9.95 8.15 14.21
CA ASN A 401 -10.49 9.48 13.96
C ASN A 401 -11.42 9.51 12.75
N VAL A 402 -11.05 8.89 11.62
CA VAL A 402 -11.94 8.72 10.45
C VAL A 402 -13.24 8.01 10.88
N LEU A 403 -13.15 6.92 11.64
CA LEU A 403 -14.32 6.18 12.11
C LEU A 403 -15.21 7.00 13.05
N SER A 404 -14.69 8.06 13.69
CA SER A 404 -15.52 8.97 14.49
C SER A 404 -16.38 9.92 13.66
N TYR A 405 -16.05 10.10 12.38
CA TYR A 405 -16.89 10.80 11.41
C TYR A 405 -17.98 9.90 10.80
N CYS A 406 -17.86 8.58 10.95
CA CYS A 406 -18.90 7.66 10.51
C CYS A 406 -20.21 7.92 11.27
N ARG A 407 -21.32 7.55 10.66
CA ARG A 407 -22.67 7.77 11.15
C ARG A 407 -23.51 6.50 11.19
N SER A 408 -23.02 5.42 10.58
CA SER A 408 -23.56 4.08 10.76
C SER A 408 -23.35 3.59 12.19
N GLY A 409 -24.40 3.03 12.78
CA GLY A 409 -24.38 2.59 14.18
C GLY A 409 -23.30 1.56 14.51
N HIS A 410 -22.93 0.71 13.56
CA HIS A 410 -21.97 -0.37 13.76
C HIS A 410 -20.53 0.00 13.32
N LYS A 411 -20.35 1.08 12.57
CA LYS A 411 -19.05 1.54 12.04
C LYS A 411 -18.44 2.69 12.84
N THR A 412 -19.28 3.54 13.43
CA THR A 412 -18.86 4.71 14.23
C THR A 412 -17.99 4.32 15.43
N ARG A 413 -16.93 5.08 15.71
CA ARG A 413 -16.06 4.91 16.88
C ARG A 413 -15.89 6.23 17.63
N GLU A 414 -15.45 6.15 18.87
CA GLU A 414 -15.13 7.34 19.66
C GLU A 414 -13.90 8.06 19.11
N ILE A 415 -13.93 9.39 19.22
CA ILE A 415 -12.80 10.26 18.86
C ILE A 415 -11.60 9.86 19.73
N PRO A 416 -10.43 9.56 19.15
CA PRO A 416 -9.24 9.27 19.94
C PRO A 416 -8.75 10.55 20.65
N PRO A 417 -8.16 10.44 21.85
CA PRO A 417 -7.69 11.61 22.60
C PRO A 417 -6.57 12.38 21.86
N ILE A 418 -5.74 11.67 21.09
CA ILE A 418 -4.65 12.25 20.30
C ILE A 418 -4.59 11.55 18.94
N VAL A 419 -4.59 12.33 17.86
CA VAL A 419 -4.40 11.83 16.49
C VAL A 419 -2.92 11.97 16.10
N LYS A 420 -2.22 10.84 15.91
CA LYS A 420 -0.79 10.82 15.55
C LYS A 420 -0.63 10.57 14.06
N ARG A 421 -0.22 11.60 13.31
CA ARG A 421 0.07 11.50 11.86
C ARG A 421 1.56 11.34 11.60
N GLU A 422 2.06 10.14 11.86
CA GLU A 422 3.47 9.81 11.63
C GLU A 422 3.69 9.23 10.21
N PRO A 423 4.92 9.34 9.65
CA PRO A 423 5.27 8.66 8.42
C PRO A 423 5.10 7.14 8.52
N VAL A 424 4.67 6.52 7.43
CA VAL A 424 4.44 5.08 7.37
C VAL A 424 5.61 4.41 6.66
N TYR A 425 6.25 3.47 7.35
CA TYR A 425 7.44 2.79 6.88
C TYR A 425 7.12 1.49 6.13
N PHE A 426 7.84 1.23 5.04
CA PHE A 426 7.72 0.01 4.28
C PHE A 426 9.07 -0.49 3.76
N GLY A 427 9.24 -1.81 3.75
CA GLY A 427 10.41 -2.45 3.17
C GLY A 427 10.38 -2.38 1.64
N PHE A 428 11.56 -2.38 1.01
CA PHE A 428 11.69 -2.17 -0.43
C PHE A 428 12.70 -3.12 -1.10
N THR A 429 12.61 -3.23 -2.42
CA THR A 429 13.61 -3.84 -3.32
C THR A 429 14.10 -2.80 -4.33
N ASP A 430 15.33 -2.96 -4.81
CA ASP A 430 15.91 -2.16 -5.88
C ASP A 430 16.14 -3.06 -7.12
N ASP A 431 15.62 -2.62 -8.26
CA ASP A 431 15.75 -3.33 -9.53
C ASP A 431 16.17 -2.37 -10.63
N PHE A 432 17.24 -2.71 -11.37
CA PHE A 432 17.66 -1.95 -12.55
C PHE A 432 16.58 -2.04 -13.66
N GLN A 433 16.34 -0.94 -14.37
CA GLN A 433 15.29 -0.85 -15.40
C GLN A 433 15.81 -0.46 -16.79
N GLY A 434 17.10 -0.15 -16.94
CA GLY A 434 17.66 0.39 -18.18
C GLY A 434 18.09 1.85 -18.01
N GLU A 435 18.24 2.54 -19.14
CA GLU A 435 18.58 3.95 -19.22
C GLU A 435 17.37 4.75 -19.70
N SER A 436 17.21 5.97 -19.20
CA SER A 436 16.18 6.89 -19.65
C SER A 436 16.53 8.33 -19.22
N THR A 437 15.73 9.28 -19.71
CA THR A 437 15.78 10.67 -19.27
C THR A 437 15.37 10.78 -17.80
N VAL A 438 16.23 11.39 -17.00
CA VAL A 438 16.03 11.64 -15.58
C VAL A 438 16.01 13.14 -15.31
N TYR A 439 15.23 13.53 -14.31
CA TYR A 439 15.10 14.91 -13.85
C TYR A 439 15.50 15.00 -12.39
N GLY A 440 16.41 15.91 -12.06
CA GLY A 440 16.84 16.21 -10.70
C GLY A 440 16.28 17.54 -10.23
N LEU A 441 15.69 17.57 -9.03
CA LEU A 441 15.17 18.80 -8.44
C LEU A 441 16.08 19.25 -7.31
N HIS A 442 16.59 20.47 -7.40
CA HIS A 442 17.26 21.15 -6.30
C HIS A 442 16.28 22.12 -5.65
N ILE A 443 15.96 21.92 -4.37
CA ILE A 443 15.01 22.77 -3.63
C ILE A 443 15.71 23.58 -2.56
N GLU A 444 15.08 24.68 -2.17
CA GLU A 444 15.55 25.56 -1.12
C GLU A 444 15.50 24.87 0.26
N GLY A 445 16.61 24.96 0.99
CA GLY A 445 16.79 24.33 2.29
C GLY A 445 17.20 22.85 2.21
N HIS A 446 17.07 22.16 3.34
CA HIS A 446 17.49 20.76 3.49
C HIS A 446 16.32 19.80 3.75
N LYS A 447 15.10 20.24 3.45
CA LYS A 447 13.89 19.43 3.68
C LYS A 447 13.76 18.34 2.63
N ASN A 448 13.05 17.28 2.98
CA ASN A 448 12.60 16.29 2.02
C ASN A 448 11.22 16.69 1.47
N PHE A 449 10.94 16.31 0.22
CA PHE A 449 9.68 16.62 -0.47
C PHE A 449 8.94 15.35 -0.88
N LEU A 450 7.66 15.50 -1.23
CA LEU A 450 6.76 14.39 -1.48
C LEU A 450 6.56 14.15 -2.99
N LEU A 451 6.66 12.89 -3.38
CA LEU A 451 6.19 12.43 -4.70
C LEU A 451 4.64 12.42 -4.75
N GLY A 452 4.07 12.28 -5.95
CA GLY A 452 2.60 12.18 -6.13
C GLY A 452 1.96 11.00 -5.37
N ASN A 453 2.73 9.95 -5.10
CA ASN A 453 2.34 8.79 -4.27
C ASN A 453 2.74 8.92 -2.78
N LYS A 454 3.20 10.11 -2.37
CA LYS A 454 3.53 10.53 -1.00
C LYS A 454 4.82 9.94 -0.44
N ILE A 455 5.56 9.16 -1.26
CA ILE A 455 6.92 8.76 -0.88
C ILE A 455 7.76 10.01 -0.71
N GLU A 456 8.51 10.02 0.37
CA GLU A 456 9.42 11.10 0.70
C GLU A 456 10.76 10.91 -0.02
N VAL A 457 11.24 11.96 -0.65
CA VAL A 457 12.49 11.98 -1.41
C VAL A 457 13.34 13.19 -1.05
N LYS A 458 14.66 13.02 -1.20
CA LYS A 458 15.64 14.07 -0.95
C LYS A 458 15.78 15.01 -2.15
N SER A 459 16.10 16.27 -1.86
CA SER A 459 16.63 17.19 -2.87
C SER A 459 17.85 16.59 -3.55
N CYS A 460 17.89 16.68 -4.88
CA CYS A 460 19.08 16.36 -5.64
C CYS A 460 20.21 17.36 -5.32
N GLY A 461 21.45 16.91 -5.45
CA GLY A 461 22.66 17.73 -5.44
C GLY A 461 23.65 17.24 -6.50
N GLY A 462 24.91 17.63 -6.41
CA GLY A 462 25.94 17.27 -7.41
C GLY A 462 26.10 15.76 -7.65
N TYR A 463 25.76 14.91 -6.68
CA TYR A 463 25.76 13.45 -6.84
C TYR A 463 24.66 12.90 -7.78
N CYS A 464 23.72 13.75 -8.22
CA CYS A 464 22.74 13.44 -9.25
C CYS A 464 23.13 13.98 -10.63
N GLU A 465 24.17 14.81 -10.70
CA GLU A 465 24.69 15.40 -11.94
C GLU A 465 25.57 14.35 -12.65
N GLY A 466 24.95 13.63 -13.59
CA GLY A 466 25.61 12.58 -14.37
C GLY A 466 25.56 11.19 -13.75
N GLU A 467 25.89 10.20 -14.58
CA GLU A 467 25.81 8.78 -14.23
C GLU A 467 26.79 8.41 -13.11
N GLN A 468 26.29 7.74 -12.08
CA GLN A 468 27.09 7.27 -10.96
C GLN A 468 27.30 5.75 -11.06
N PRO A 469 28.55 5.25 -11.14
CA PRO A 469 28.79 3.83 -11.32
C PRO A 469 28.42 3.03 -10.06
N LYS A 470 27.70 1.93 -10.25
CA LYS A 470 27.46 0.92 -9.21
C LYS A 470 28.56 -0.14 -9.27
N LEU A 471 29.63 0.08 -8.52
CA LEU A 471 30.84 -0.76 -8.55
C LEU A 471 30.69 -2.08 -7.78
N SER A 472 29.79 -2.15 -6.81
CA SER A 472 29.58 -3.40 -6.07
C SER A 472 28.95 -4.47 -6.96
N GLN A 473 29.64 -5.60 -7.10
CA GLN A 473 29.11 -6.79 -7.77
C GLN A 473 28.29 -7.69 -6.82
N ARG A 474 28.37 -7.44 -5.50
CA ARG A 474 27.74 -8.30 -4.48
C ARG A 474 26.30 -7.89 -4.23
N LYS A 475 25.35 -8.61 -4.81
CA LYS A 475 23.94 -8.51 -4.43
C LYS A 475 23.68 -9.24 -3.11
N ASN A 476 23.70 -8.52 -1.99
CA ASN A 476 23.40 -9.07 -0.66
C ASN A 476 21.91 -9.44 -0.49
N LEU A 477 21.04 -8.97 -1.39
CA LEU A 477 19.65 -9.37 -1.41
C LEU A 477 19.52 -10.80 -1.97
N LYS A 478 19.08 -11.74 -1.13
CA LYS A 478 18.88 -13.15 -1.55
C LYS A 478 17.67 -13.28 -2.49
N HIS A 479 17.79 -14.16 -3.48
CA HIS A 479 16.78 -14.41 -4.52
C HIS A 479 16.30 -15.87 -4.46
N CYS A 480 15.02 -16.09 -4.79
CA CYS A 480 14.46 -17.43 -4.87
C CYS A 480 14.52 -17.93 -6.31
N ILE A 481 15.06 -19.13 -6.53
CA ILE A 481 15.08 -19.74 -7.87
C ILE A 481 13.67 -20.15 -8.33
N ALA A 482 12.79 -20.53 -7.40
CA ALA A 482 11.47 -21.09 -7.72
C ALA A 482 10.35 -20.05 -7.90
N CYS A 483 10.55 -18.78 -7.50
CA CYS A 483 9.51 -17.74 -7.58
C CYS A 483 10.13 -16.32 -7.61
N PRO A 484 9.36 -15.28 -7.99
CA PRO A 484 9.87 -13.91 -8.11
C PRO A 484 10.31 -13.22 -6.81
N ARG A 485 10.31 -13.92 -5.66
CA ARG A 485 10.56 -13.30 -4.35
C ARG A 485 12.05 -13.01 -4.13
N LYS A 486 12.30 -11.78 -3.66
CA LYS A 486 13.62 -11.27 -3.33
C LYS A 486 13.62 -10.71 -1.90
N GLY A 487 14.72 -10.84 -1.19
CA GLY A 487 14.91 -10.13 0.08
C GLY A 487 13.94 -10.52 1.19
N ILE A 488 13.62 -11.81 1.31
CA ILE A 488 12.85 -12.35 2.44
C ILE A 488 13.78 -12.85 3.55
N LYS A 489 13.26 -12.93 4.78
CA LYS A 489 14.03 -13.30 5.99
C LYS A 489 14.71 -14.67 5.91
N TYR A 490 14.00 -15.68 5.39
CA TYR A 490 14.47 -17.07 5.44
C TYR A 490 14.59 -17.67 4.03
N PHE A 491 15.78 -18.16 3.74
CA PHE A 491 16.11 -18.91 2.53
C PHE A 491 16.72 -20.25 2.92
N TYR A 492 16.34 -21.28 2.18
CA TYR A 492 16.83 -22.65 2.36
C TYR A 492 17.58 -23.07 1.09
N LYS A 493 18.50 -24.02 1.22
CA LYS A 493 19.08 -24.67 0.04
C LYS A 493 17.96 -25.37 -0.74
N ASP A 494 18.04 -25.30 -2.06
CA ASP A 494 17.18 -26.11 -2.93
C ASP A 494 17.61 -27.59 -2.90
N TRP A 495 16.88 -28.44 -3.61
CA TRP A 495 17.17 -29.87 -3.78
C TRP A 495 18.56 -30.14 -4.38
N SER A 496 19.10 -29.22 -5.20
CA SER A 496 20.47 -29.34 -5.73
C SER A 496 21.57 -28.96 -4.72
N GLY A 497 21.21 -28.25 -3.64
CA GLY A 497 22.17 -27.68 -2.69
C GLY A 497 22.92 -26.44 -3.19
N LYS A 498 22.85 -26.14 -4.49
CA LYS A 498 23.57 -25.04 -5.15
C LYS A 498 22.78 -23.73 -5.13
N ASN A 499 21.45 -23.80 -5.20
CA ASN A 499 20.60 -22.62 -5.24
C ASN A 499 19.85 -22.41 -3.93
N ARG A 500 19.05 -21.34 -3.89
CA ARG A 500 18.22 -21.01 -2.73
C ARG A 500 16.77 -20.89 -3.11
N VAL A 501 15.93 -21.43 -2.25
CA VAL A 501 14.47 -21.27 -2.30
C VAL A 501 14.00 -20.45 -1.11
N CYS A 502 12.99 -19.63 -1.34
CA CYS A 502 12.35 -18.84 -0.30
C CYS A 502 11.66 -19.78 0.70
N ALA A 503 11.49 -19.38 1.97
CA ALA A 503 10.84 -20.20 3.00
C ALA A 503 9.50 -20.80 2.60
N ARG A 504 8.72 -20.07 1.80
CA ARG A 504 7.44 -20.58 1.31
C ARG A 504 7.60 -21.66 0.25
N CYS A 505 8.49 -21.47 -0.72
CA CYS A 505 8.79 -22.49 -1.72
C CYS A 505 9.41 -23.72 -1.06
N TYR A 506 10.27 -23.53 -0.06
CA TYR A 506 10.76 -24.62 0.76
C TYR A 506 9.63 -25.34 1.49
N GLY A 507 8.68 -24.62 2.10
CA GLY A 507 7.48 -25.21 2.70
C GLY A 507 6.68 -26.03 1.70
N ARG A 508 6.38 -25.48 0.51
CA ARG A 508 5.71 -26.21 -0.56
C ARG A 508 6.46 -27.47 -0.97
N TYR A 509 7.78 -27.38 -1.10
CA TYR A 509 8.64 -28.51 -1.46
C TYR A 509 8.62 -29.57 -0.36
N LYS A 510 8.71 -29.16 0.91
CA LYS A 510 8.61 -30.06 2.07
C LYS A 510 7.30 -30.85 2.09
N PHE A 511 6.19 -30.27 1.65
CA PHE A 511 4.89 -30.94 1.64
C PHE A 511 4.59 -31.71 0.34
N SER A 512 4.84 -31.09 -0.81
CA SER A 512 4.59 -31.71 -2.11
C SER A 512 5.64 -32.76 -2.47
N GLY A 513 6.91 -32.54 -2.09
CA GLY A 513 8.06 -33.31 -2.56
C GLY A 513 8.35 -33.14 -4.05
N HIS A 514 7.69 -32.20 -4.73
CA HIS A 514 7.83 -32.03 -6.18
C HIS A 514 8.47 -30.68 -6.53
N HIS A 515 9.17 -30.65 -7.66
CA HIS A 515 9.63 -29.43 -8.31
C HIS A 515 9.61 -29.61 -9.84
N CYS A 516 9.49 -28.52 -10.59
CA CYS A 516 9.58 -28.59 -12.05
C CYS A 516 11.04 -28.60 -12.49
N ILE A 517 11.41 -29.58 -13.32
CA ILE A 517 12.78 -29.72 -13.81
C ILE A 517 13.17 -28.53 -14.71
N ASN A 518 12.23 -28.05 -15.53
CA ASN A 518 12.46 -26.98 -16.50
C ASN A 518 12.47 -25.59 -15.84
N CYS A 519 11.36 -25.19 -15.20
CA CYS A 519 11.22 -23.82 -14.66
C CYS A 519 11.53 -23.67 -13.16
N LYS A 520 11.98 -24.74 -12.50
CA LYS A 520 12.30 -24.80 -11.05
C LYS A 520 11.13 -24.41 -10.13
N TYR A 521 9.91 -24.34 -10.66
CA TYR A 521 8.70 -24.06 -9.88
C TYR A 521 8.44 -25.15 -8.85
N VAL A 522 8.01 -24.76 -7.65
CA VAL A 522 7.61 -25.70 -6.61
C VAL A 522 6.09 -25.66 -6.44
N PRO A 523 5.36 -26.70 -6.87
CA PRO A 523 3.91 -26.78 -6.77
C PRO A 523 3.42 -26.98 -5.34
N GLU A 524 2.17 -26.59 -5.09
CA GLU A 524 1.42 -26.97 -3.90
C GLU A 524 0.93 -28.43 -4.01
N ALA A 525 0.70 -29.11 -2.88
CA ALA A 525 0.25 -30.51 -2.89
C ALA A 525 -1.04 -30.73 -3.70
N ARG A 526 -1.98 -29.76 -3.65
CA ARG A 526 -3.21 -29.78 -4.47
C ARG A 526 -2.95 -29.66 -5.97
N GLU A 527 -1.91 -28.91 -6.37
CA GLU A 527 -1.53 -28.76 -7.78
C GLU A 527 -0.93 -30.07 -8.30
N VAL A 528 -0.13 -30.75 -7.47
CA VAL A 528 0.40 -32.07 -7.77
C VAL A 528 -0.74 -33.09 -7.90
N LYS A 529 -1.71 -33.09 -6.98
CA LYS A 529 -2.88 -33.99 -7.05
C LYS A 529 -3.61 -33.84 -8.38
N LYS A 530 -3.99 -32.60 -8.75
CA LYS A 530 -4.63 -32.31 -10.03
C LYS A 530 -3.79 -32.71 -11.25
N ALA A 531 -2.47 -32.54 -11.18
CA ALA A 531 -1.58 -32.93 -12.27
C ALA A 531 -1.50 -34.45 -12.42
N LYS A 532 -1.51 -35.20 -11.30
CA LYS A 532 -1.58 -36.67 -11.31
C LYS A 532 -2.93 -37.17 -11.82
N ASP A 533 -4.03 -36.53 -11.43
CA ASP A 533 -5.37 -36.88 -11.91
C ASP A 533 -5.51 -36.72 -13.44
N LYS A 534 -4.71 -35.84 -14.06
CA LYS A 534 -4.62 -35.65 -15.53
C LYS A 534 -3.73 -36.67 -16.25
N GLY A 535 -2.99 -37.49 -15.51
CA GLY A 535 -2.02 -38.43 -16.05
C GLY A 535 -0.61 -37.85 -16.24
N GLU A 536 0.36 -38.75 -16.38
CA GLU A 536 1.77 -38.40 -16.62
C GLU A 536 2.04 -38.14 -18.10
N LYS A 537 2.93 -37.19 -18.38
CA LYS A 537 3.43 -36.90 -19.73
C LYS A 537 4.91 -37.24 -19.83
N LEU A 538 5.34 -37.59 -21.04
CA LEU A 538 6.76 -37.63 -21.38
C LEU A 538 7.20 -36.20 -21.70
N GLY A 539 8.24 -35.71 -21.04
CA GLY A 539 8.87 -34.43 -21.36
C GLY A 539 10.38 -34.55 -21.39
N ILE A 540 11.05 -33.44 -21.69
CA ILE A 540 12.49 -33.40 -21.88
C ILE A 540 13.13 -32.57 -20.76
N THR A 541 14.19 -33.09 -20.13
CA THR A 541 14.97 -32.35 -19.13
C THR A 541 15.79 -31.24 -19.80
N PRO A 542 16.30 -30.23 -19.07
CA PRO A 542 17.22 -29.24 -19.64
C PRO A 542 18.44 -29.83 -20.35
N GLU A 543 18.82 -31.06 -20.01
CA GLU A 543 19.95 -31.81 -20.58
C GLU A 543 19.54 -32.69 -21.78
N GLY A 544 18.30 -32.61 -22.26
CA GLY A 544 17.83 -33.33 -23.45
C GLY A 544 17.35 -34.75 -23.20
N LEU A 545 17.23 -35.19 -21.95
CA LEU A 545 16.84 -36.57 -21.62
C LEU A 545 15.31 -36.71 -21.47
N PRO A 546 14.71 -37.81 -21.94
CA PRO A 546 13.29 -38.07 -21.74
C PRO A 546 13.01 -38.39 -20.26
N PHE A 547 12.02 -37.72 -19.69
CA PHE A 547 11.58 -37.89 -18.30
C PHE A 547 10.06 -37.95 -18.23
N LYS A 548 9.52 -38.96 -17.54
CA LYS A 548 8.07 -39.16 -17.39
C LYS A 548 7.60 -38.65 -16.03
N GLY A 549 6.53 -37.87 -16.01
CA GLY A 549 5.92 -37.43 -14.75
C GLY A 549 4.74 -36.48 -14.94
N PRO A 550 4.16 -35.98 -13.84
CA PRO A 550 3.03 -35.06 -13.91
C PRO A 550 3.42 -33.73 -14.57
N GLU A 551 2.51 -33.15 -15.35
CA GLU A 551 2.75 -31.90 -16.06
C GLU A 551 2.82 -30.70 -15.10
N CYS A 552 3.82 -29.84 -15.31
CA CYS A 552 3.97 -28.58 -14.60
C CYS A 552 2.95 -27.56 -15.13
N LEU A 553 2.03 -27.16 -14.25
CA LEU A 553 1.01 -26.16 -14.54
C LEU A 553 1.55 -24.75 -14.89
N ARG A 554 2.85 -24.49 -14.73
CA ARG A 554 3.46 -23.17 -15.00
C ARG A 554 4.09 -23.04 -16.38
N CYS A 555 4.80 -24.08 -16.84
CA CYS A 555 5.54 -24.02 -18.11
C CYS A 555 5.26 -25.21 -19.04
N GLY A 556 4.35 -26.12 -18.68
CA GLY A 556 4.11 -27.36 -19.44
C GLY A 556 5.23 -28.40 -19.36
N GLY A 557 6.31 -28.12 -18.62
CA GLY A 557 7.40 -29.07 -18.36
C GLY A 557 6.99 -30.19 -17.40
N ILE A 558 7.93 -30.97 -16.89
CA ILE A 558 7.62 -32.11 -16.00
C ILE A 558 7.94 -31.81 -14.54
N LEU A 559 7.10 -32.32 -13.63
CA LEU A 559 7.32 -32.33 -12.20
C LEU A 559 8.09 -33.57 -11.78
N GLN A 560 9.25 -33.38 -11.17
CA GLN A 560 10.05 -34.43 -10.55
C GLN A 560 9.67 -34.57 -9.08
N PHE A 561 9.54 -35.81 -8.61
CA PHE A 561 9.40 -36.14 -7.20
C PHE A 561 10.75 -36.53 -6.60
N ASP A 562 11.12 -35.89 -5.49
CA ASP A 562 12.34 -36.20 -4.75
C ASP A 562 11.98 -37.01 -3.51
N ALA A 563 12.35 -38.30 -3.51
CA ALA A 563 12.08 -39.22 -2.41
C ALA A 563 12.76 -38.78 -1.10
N VAL A 564 13.99 -38.26 -1.21
CA VAL A 564 14.72 -37.65 -0.09
C VAL A 564 14.59 -36.13 -0.18
N ARG A 565 13.89 -35.53 0.79
CA ARG A 565 13.62 -34.09 0.81
C ARG A 565 14.77 -33.34 1.48
N GLY A 566 15.50 -32.56 0.69
CA GLY A 566 16.58 -31.69 1.17
C GLY A 566 17.70 -31.64 0.14
N PRO A 567 18.77 -30.87 0.39
CA PRO A 567 19.99 -31.04 -0.40
C PRO A 567 20.50 -32.47 -0.21
N ASN A 568 20.91 -33.14 -1.30
CA ASN A 568 21.63 -34.39 -1.19
C ASN A 568 22.80 -34.20 -0.21
N LYS A 569 22.86 -35.03 0.84
CA LYS A 569 24.08 -35.17 1.62
C LYS A 569 25.06 -35.89 0.70
N SER A 570 25.83 -35.11 -0.05
CA SER A 570 27.10 -35.58 -0.62
C SER A 570 28.04 -35.94 0.52
#